data_AF-A0A848S6D4-F1
#
_entry.id   AF-A0A848S6D4-F1
#
_cell.length_a   1.000
_cell.length_b   1.000
_cell.length_c   1.000
_cell.angle_alpha   90.00
_cell.angle_beta   90.00
_cell.angle_gamma   90.00
#
_symmetry.space_group_name_H-M   'P 1'
#
loop_
_entity.id
_entity.type
_entity.pdbx_description
1 polymer ?
#
loop_
_entity_poly.entity_id
_entity_poly.type
_entity_poly.pdbx_seq_one_letter_code
_entity_poly.pdbx_strand_id
1 'polypeptide(L)'
;MIEVILLIAWLIIFSVIIAFTYKLHHSIKDLRAEGNDKKADSIQTSQNWFYALIVVASLAGIGILYLFLKDTIYESHFFEWLNLTVRLIHITFGIAWIGASFYFVFLENALNRTEGVRDEIAGNLWAVHGGGFYYVEKYKLAPQKIPKHLHWFKYEAYFTWLSGFCLLAIVYYFNASSYLIDPEVLDILPSTAIAISVISLIVGWVLYDQICKRLSDNKVAFTLAITVLVFLFAWFYAQVFSGRAAYIHFGAFLGTLMAANVFFVIIPGQKRMVAAAKKGQLPNPEDAKAAFLRSYTNNYFTLPVLFVMISNHFPSTFGNAYQWLVLIGITLGTAGVKHYLNVREKGELSVWVMPISVIILFGMAFMTAPTPPKYENCQEMVSFTEVQTVINNRCTVCHSSNPTDAVWKVAPNGVKYDTAEQIYNLRDKIFQRTVVSKNMPFNNNQTGMTQQERDMINCWINQGALK
;
A
#
# COMPACT_ATOMS: atom_id res chain seq x y z
N MET A 1 -20.62 29.21 -17.39
CA MET A 1 -21.73 28.66 -18.22
C MET A 1 -21.35 27.33 -18.87
N ILE A 2 -20.17 27.21 -19.48
CA ILE A 2 -19.67 25.95 -20.09
C ILE A 2 -19.60 24.81 -19.06
N GLU A 3 -19.04 25.06 -17.86
CA GLU A 3 -18.98 24.08 -16.78
C GLU A 3 -20.36 23.53 -16.41
N VAL A 4 -21.35 24.41 -16.18
CA VAL A 4 -22.75 24.04 -15.87
C VAL A 4 -23.33 23.12 -16.93
N ILE A 5 -23.09 23.41 -18.20
CA ILE A 5 -23.53 22.57 -19.32
C ILE A 5 -22.83 21.21 -19.28
N LEU A 6 -21.52 21.16 -18.99
CA LEU A 6 -20.77 19.91 -18.85
C LEU A 6 -21.28 19.03 -17.71
N LEU A 7 -21.61 19.61 -16.55
CA LEU A 7 -22.16 18.87 -15.42
C LEU A 7 -23.54 18.29 -15.73
N ILE A 8 -24.42 19.08 -16.35
CA ILE A 8 -25.77 18.63 -16.76
C ILE A 8 -25.65 17.52 -17.81
N ALA A 9 -24.81 17.70 -18.83
CA ALA A 9 -24.58 16.69 -19.86
C ALA A 9 -24.04 15.39 -19.25
N TRP A 10 -23.06 15.49 -18.34
CA TRP A 10 -22.52 14.35 -17.62
C TRP A 10 -23.58 13.64 -16.77
N LEU A 11 -24.40 14.37 -16.00
CA LEU A 11 -25.48 13.79 -15.19
C LEU A 11 -26.50 13.03 -16.04
N ILE A 12 -26.87 13.57 -17.21
CA ILE A 12 -27.78 12.91 -18.15
C ILE A 12 -27.14 11.61 -18.67
N ILE A 13 -25.91 11.67 -19.17
CA ILE A 13 -25.18 10.51 -19.70
C ILE A 13 -25.04 9.44 -18.61
N PHE A 14 -24.62 9.82 -17.41
CA PHE A 14 -24.43 8.92 -16.29
C PHE A 14 -25.73 8.22 -15.88
N SER A 15 -26.83 8.99 -15.79
CA SER A 15 -28.16 8.45 -15.47
C SER A 15 -28.66 7.46 -16.53
N VAL A 16 -28.43 7.75 -17.81
CA VAL A 16 -28.77 6.84 -18.92
C VAL A 16 -27.98 5.54 -18.83
N ILE A 17 -26.66 5.61 -18.58
CA ILE A 17 -25.81 4.43 -18.41
C ILE A 17 -26.33 3.56 -17.25
N ILE A 18 -26.67 4.15 -16.10
CA ILE A 18 -27.20 3.43 -14.93
C ILE A 18 -28.55 2.77 -15.26
N ALA A 19 -29.49 3.52 -15.83
CA ALA A 19 -30.81 3.02 -16.18
C ALA A 19 -30.72 1.84 -17.17
N PHE A 20 -29.83 1.95 -18.17
CA PHE A 20 -29.61 0.88 -19.14
C PHE A 20 -28.97 -0.35 -18.49
N THR A 21 -28.00 -0.16 -17.59
CA THR A 21 -27.36 -1.26 -16.84
C THR A 21 -28.39 -2.05 -16.03
N TYR A 22 -29.32 -1.35 -15.38
CA TYR A 22 -30.41 -1.96 -14.61
C TYR A 22 -31.39 -2.72 -15.52
N LYS A 23 -31.75 -2.14 -16.66
CA LYS A 23 -32.61 -2.80 -17.65
C LYS A 23 -31.99 -4.07 -18.20
N LEU A 24 -30.69 -4.03 -18.55
CA LEU A 24 -29.94 -5.21 -18.99
C LEU A 24 -29.93 -6.30 -17.91
N HIS A 25 -29.79 -5.95 -16.63
CA HIS A 25 -29.82 -6.92 -15.53
C HIS A 25 -31.13 -7.71 -15.48
N HIS A 26 -32.27 -7.01 -15.54
CA HIS A 26 -33.58 -7.66 -15.56
C HIS A 26 -33.76 -8.53 -16.80
N SER A 27 -33.39 -8.03 -17.98
CA SER A 27 -33.46 -8.84 -19.22
C SER A 27 -32.59 -10.11 -19.15
N ILE A 28 -31.42 -10.07 -18.52
CA ILE A 28 -30.59 -11.26 -18.31
C ILE A 28 -31.29 -12.27 -17.40
N LYS A 29 -31.91 -11.78 -16.32
CA LYS A 29 -32.65 -12.63 -15.37
C LYS A 29 -33.84 -13.31 -16.04
N ASP A 30 -34.62 -12.56 -16.81
CA ASP A 30 -35.79 -13.08 -17.54
C ASP A 30 -35.38 -14.13 -18.57
N LEU A 31 -34.35 -13.85 -19.38
CA LEU A 31 -33.83 -14.81 -20.36
C LEU A 31 -33.31 -16.10 -19.73
N ARG A 32 -32.71 -16.02 -18.54
CA ARG A 32 -32.28 -17.21 -17.79
C ARG A 32 -33.47 -17.99 -17.24
N ALA A 33 -34.52 -17.32 -16.77
CA ALA A 33 -35.76 -17.97 -16.33
C ALA A 33 -36.47 -18.69 -17.50
N GLU A 34 -36.37 -18.13 -18.71
CA GLU A 34 -36.88 -18.72 -19.96
C GLU A 34 -35.98 -19.83 -20.55
N GLY A 35 -34.84 -20.13 -19.92
CA GLY A 35 -33.88 -21.14 -20.38
C GLY A 35 -33.01 -20.72 -21.57
N ASN A 36 -32.99 -19.44 -21.94
CA ASN A 36 -32.21 -18.91 -23.05
C ASN A 36 -30.81 -18.43 -22.62
N ASP A 37 -30.00 -19.38 -22.11
CA ASP A 37 -28.68 -19.10 -21.53
C ASP A 37 -27.71 -18.42 -22.51
N LYS A 38 -27.73 -18.81 -23.81
CA LYS A 38 -26.86 -18.20 -24.83
C LYS A 38 -27.12 -16.71 -25.01
N LYS A 39 -28.39 -16.31 -25.10
CA LYS A 39 -28.76 -14.90 -25.26
C LYS A 39 -28.48 -14.12 -23.99
N ALA A 40 -28.76 -14.71 -22.82
CA ALA A 40 -28.43 -14.12 -21.53
C ALA A 40 -26.92 -13.83 -21.40
N ASP A 41 -26.05 -14.77 -21.79
CA ASP A 41 -24.59 -14.58 -21.71
C ASP A 41 -24.06 -13.52 -22.70
N SER A 42 -24.68 -13.42 -23.89
CA SER A 42 -24.36 -12.32 -24.82
C SER A 42 -24.71 -10.95 -24.23
N ILE A 43 -25.89 -10.82 -23.62
CA ILE A 43 -26.33 -9.56 -23.00
C ILE A 43 -25.51 -9.25 -21.73
N GLN A 44 -25.10 -10.27 -20.96
CA GLN A 44 -24.19 -10.14 -19.83
C GLN A 44 -22.87 -9.49 -20.24
N THR A 45 -22.35 -9.82 -21.43
CA THR A 45 -21.14 -9.19 -21.98
C THR A 45 -21.35 -7.70 -22.22
N SER A 46 -22.48 -7.31 -22.82
CA SER A 46 -22.85 -5.90 -22.96
C SER A 46 -23.00 -5.21 -21.60
N GLN A 47 -23.65 -5.86 -20.63
CA GLN A 47 -23.79 -5.32 -19.27
C GLN A 47 -22.42 -5.04 -18.62
N ASN A 48 -21.43 -5.90 -18.83
CA ASN A 48 -20.08 -5.69 -18.33
C ASN A 48 -19.43 -4.42 -18.92
N TRP A 49 -19.66 -4.12 -20.20
CA TRP A 49 -19.22 -2.85 -20.80
C TRP A 49 -19.93 -1.64 -20.19
N PHE A 50 -21.22 -1.75 -19.89
CA PHE A 50 -21.95 -0.70 -19.20
C PHE A 50 -21.42 -0.47 -17.78
N TYR A 51 -21.06 -1.52 -17.03
CA TYR A 51 -20.35 -1.36 -15.75
C TYR A 51 -19.01 -0.64 -15.92
N ALA A 52 -18.24 -0.93 -16.97
CA ALA A 52 -17.01 -0.21 -17.27
C ALA A 52 -17.29 1.27 -17.59
N LEU A 53 -18.35 1.57 -18.35
CA LEU A 53 -18.79 2.94 -18.64
C LEU A 53 -19.23 3.68 -17.38
N ILE A 54 -19.89 3.02 -16.42
CA ILE A 54 -20.20 3.64 -15.11
C ILE A 54 -18.91 4.10 -14.44
N VAL A 55 -17.88 3.25 -14.39
CA VAL A 55 -16.59 3.62 -13.77
C VAL A 55 -15.94 4.81 -14.49
N VAL A 56 -15.85 4.75 -15.82
CA VAL A 56 -15.28 5.86 -16.61
C VAL A 56 -16.06 7.15 -16.40
N ALA A 57 -17.39 7.08 -16.42
CA ALA A 57 -18.25 8.23 -16.18
C ALA A 57 -18.10 8.74 -14.74
N SER A 58 -17.98 7.89 -13.73
CA SER A 58 -17.70 8.34 -12.36
C SER A 58 -16.37 9.08 -12.24
N LEU A 59 -15.30 8.59 -12.88
CA LEU A 59 -14.01 9.27 -12.94
C LEU A 59 -14.10 10.62 -13.68
N ALA A 60 -14.82 10.66 -14.80
CA ALA A 60 -15.10 11.91 -15.51
C ALA A 60 -15.89 12.89 -14.63
N GLY A 61 -16.84 12.40 -13.83
CA GLY A 61 -17.61 13.20 -12.89
C GLY A 61 -16.75 13.84 -11.81
N ILE A 62 -15.75 13.11 -11.28
CA ILE A 62 -14.76 13.66 -10.34
C ILE A 62 -13.96 14.80 -11.00
N GLY A 63 -13.51 14.61 -12.25
CA GLY A 63 -12.77 15.64 -13.00
C GLY A 63 -13.62 16.87 -13.33
N ILE A 64 -14.88 16.67 -13.74
CA ILE A 64 -15.82 17.77 -13.98
C ILE A 64 -16.10 18.51 -12.69
N LEU A 65 -16.36 17.81 -11.59
CA LEU A 65 -16.57 18.43 -10.28
C LEU A 65 -15.35 19.24 -9.86
N TYR A 66 -14.13 18.75 -10.08
CA TYR A 66 -12.91 19.51 -9.84
C TYR A 66 -12.89 20.84 -10.61
N LEU A 67 -13.25 20.85 -11.90
CA LEU A 67 -13.29 22.09 -12.69
C LEU A 67 -14.20 23.16 -12.11
N PHE A 68 -15.31 22.78 -11.46
CA PHE A 68 -16.20 23.73 -10.77
C PHE A 68 -15.68 24.21 -9.43
N LEU A 69 -14.96 23.34 -8.72
CA LEU A 69 -14.49 23.63 -7.37
C LEU A 69 -13.14 24.35 -7.38
N LYS A 70 -12.42 24.30 -8.51
CA LYS A 70 -11.14 24.97 -8.70
C LYS A 70 -11.22 26.47 -8.36
N ASP A 71 -10.21 26.96 -7.66
CA ASP A 71 -10.06 28.35 -7.22
C ASP A 71 -11.17 28.81 -6.23
N THR A 72 -11.98 27.88 -5.70
CA THR A 72 -12.98 28.15 -4.66
C THR A 72 -12.51 27.67 -3.30
N ILE A 73 -13.17 28.11 -2.22
CA ILE A 73 -12.91 27.61 -0.86
C ILE A 73 -13.14 26.10 -0.70
N TYR A 74 -13.86 25.46 -1.64
CA TYR A 74 -14.18 24.04 -1.60
C TYR A 74 -13.12 23.17 -2.29
N GLU A 75 -12.16 23.74 -3.01
CA GLU A 75 -11.12 22.97 -3.71
C GLU A 75 -10.30 22.11 -2.74
N SER A 76 -9.81 22.73 -1.67
CA SER A 76 -9.00 22.05 -0.64
C SER A 76 -9.81 20.97 0.09
N HIS A 77 -11.07 21.26 0.41
CA HIS A 77 -11.97 20.30 1.03
C HIS A 77 -12.27 19.11 0.11
N PHE A 78 -12.45 19.35 -1.18
CA PHE A 78 -12.64 18.29 -2.16
C PHE A 78 -11.42 17.38 -2.27
N PHE A 79 -10.20 17.93 -2.31
CA PHE A 79 -8.98 17.11 -2.32
C PHE A 79 -8.79 16.32 -1.03
N GLU A 80 -9.15 16.88 0.13
CA GLU A 80 -9.15 16.18 1.41
C GLU A 80 -10.06 14.95 1.36
N TRP A 81 -11.32 15.13 0.95
CA TRP A 81 -12.28 14.03 0.82
C TRP A 81 -11.89 13.02 -0.25
N LEU A 82 -11.36 13.46 -1.38
CA LEU A 82 -10.84 12.58 -2.42
C LEU A 82 -9.70 11.71 -1.86
N ASN A 83 -8.77 12.31 -1.11
CA ASN A 83 -7.68 11.59 -0.45
C ASN A 83 -8.23 10.55 0.55
N LEU A 84 -9.18 10.95 1.39
CA LEU A 84 -9.83 10.08 2.37
C LEU A 84 -10.55 8.90 1.69
N THR A 85 -11.36 9.17 0.67
CA THR A 85 -12.15 8.15 -0.04
C THR A 85 -11.24 7.13 -0.72
N VAL A 86 -10.22 7.56 -1.45
CA VAL A 86 -9.31 6.62 -2.13
C VAL A 86 -8.51 5.80 -1.11
N ARG A 87 -8.06 6.40 0.00
CA ARG A 87 -7.41 5.66 1.11
C ARG A 87 -8.33 4.62 1.73
N LEU A 88 -9.59 4.98 1.98
CA LEU A 88 -10.58 4.07 2.54
C LEU A 88 -10.81 2.88 1.60
N ILE A 89 -11.02 3.15 0.31
CA ILE A 89 -11.15 2.11 -0.73
C ILE A 89 -9.93 1.18 -0.71
N HIS A 90 -8.72 1.75 -0.70
CA HIS A 90 -7.48 0.98 -0.72
C HIS A 90 -7.34 0.07 0.49
N ILE A 91 -7.59 0.59 1.69
CA ILE A 91 -7.53 -0.19 2.93
C ILE A 91 -8.61 -1.27 2.95
N THR A 92 -9.84 -0.96 2.53
CA THR A 92 -10.93 -1.95 2.48
C THR A 92 -10.59 -3.13 1.57
N PHE A 93 -10.16 -2.87 0.33
CA PHE A 93 -9.75 -3.95 -0.57
C PHE A 93 -8.48 -4.64 -0.09
N GLY A 94 -7.52 -3.89 0.48
CA GLY A 94 -6.30 -4.43 1.07
C GLY A 94 -6.58 -5.44 2.19
N ILE A 95 -7.50 -5.11 3.11
CA ILE A 95 -7.93 -6.02 4.18
C ILE A 95 -8.61 -7.26 3.60
N ALA A 96 -9.52 -7.08 2.64
CA ALA A 96 -10.19 -8.21 1.98
C ALA A 96 -9.19 -9.15 1.30
N TRP A 97 -8.20 -8.59 0.60
CA TRP A 97 -7.20 -9.38 -0.12
C TRP A 97 -6.20 -10.08 0.80
N ILE A 98 -5.60 -9.35 1.75
CA ILE A 98 -4.63 -9.92 2.70
C ILE A 98 -5.32 -10.92 3.63
N GLY A 99 -6.54 -10.63 4.06
CA GLY A 99 -7.38 -11.56 4.83
C GLY A 99 -7.66 -12.86 4.07
N ALA A 100 -8.05 -12.76 2.80
CA ALA A 100 -8.22 -13.94 1.95
C ALA A 100 -6.90 -14.71 1.78
N SER A 101 -5.76 -14.02 1.61
CA SER A 101 -4.45 -14.67 1.51
C SER A 101 -4.09 -15.44 2.78
N PHE A 102 -4.33 -14.88 3.97
CA PHE A 102 -4.14 -15.59 5.24
C PHE A 102 -5.04 -16.81 5.36
N TYR A 103 -6.32 -16.66 5.02
CA TYR A 103 -7.27 -17.76 5.08
C TYR A 103 -6.88 -18.91 4.15
N PHE A 104 -6.53 -18.64 2.90
CA PHE A 104 -6.16 -19.70 1.94
C PHE A 104 -4.84 -20.38 2.25
N VAL A 105 -3.88 -19.66 2.83
CA VAL A 105 -2.62 -20.27 3.26
C VAL A 105 -2.81 -21.13 4.51
N PHE A 106 -3.60 -20.66 5.47
CA PHE A 106 -4.03 -21.49 6.59
C PHE A 106 -4.72 -22.76 6.09
N LEU A 107 -5.70 -22.62 5.18
CA LEU A 107 -6.44 -23.74 4.62
C LEU A 107 -5.48 -24.75 3.98
N GLU A 108 -4.51 -24.30 3.17
CA GLU A 108 -3.54 -25.17 2.51
C GLU A 108 -2.60 -25.90 3.47
N ASN A 109 -2.14 -25.21 4.52
CA ASN A 109 -1.23 -25.73 5.53
C ASN A 109 -1.93 -26.72 6.48
N ALA A 110 -3.21 -26.48 6.78
CA ALA A 110 -3.99 -27.25 7.74
C ALA A 110 -4.75 -28.44 7.11
N LEU A 111 -4.66 -28.67 5.79
CA LEU A 111 -5.32 -29.82 5.15
C LEU A 111 -4.82 -31.13 5.77
N ASN A 112 -5.76 -31.98 6.18
CA ASN A 112 -5.49 -33.39 6.40
C ASN A 112 -5.27 -34.06 5.04
N ARG A 113 -4.12 -34.72 4.91
CA ARG A 113 -3.66 -35.38 3.67
C ARG A 113 -3.45 -36.89 3.84
N THR A 114 -3.67 -37.43 5.04
CA THR A 114 -3.28 -38.79 5.41
C THR A 114 -4.46 -39.66 5.81
N GLU A 115 -5.40 -39.12 6.59
CA GLU A 115 -6.47 -39.93 7.20
C GLU A 115 -7.79 -39.77 6.44
N GLY A 116 -8.39 -40.86 5.97
CA GLY A 116 -9.71 -40.83 5.34
C GLY A 116 -9.82 -39.92 4.12
N VAL A 117 -8.71 -39.72 3.39
CA VAL A 117 -8.66 -38.88 2.18
C VAL A 117 -8.88 -39.76 0.94
N ARG A 118 -9.87 -39.43 0.12
CA ARG A 118 -10.15 -40.13 -1.15
C ARG A 118 -9.06 -39.84 -2.18
N ASP A 119 -8.82 -40.78 -3.09
CA ASP A 119 -7.73 -40.72 -4.07
C ASP A 119 -7.76 -39.47 -4.97
N GLU A 120 -8.94 -38.94 -5.29
CA GLU A 120 -9.11 -37.74 -6.11
C GLU A 120 -8.88 -36.42 -5.36
N ILE A 121 -8.84 -36.48 -4.02
CA ILE A 121 -8.72 -35.33 -3.12
C ILE A 121 -7.25 -35.16 -2.68
N ALA A 122 -6.75 -33.94 -2.76
CA ALA A 122 -5.41 -33.55 -2.31
C ALA A 122 -5.34 -33.33 -0.79
N GLY A 123 -6.48 -33.08 -0.16
CA GLY A 123 -6.67 -33.01 1.29
C GLY A 123 -8.04 -32.46 1.66
N ASN A 124 -8.45 -32.65 2.90
CA ASN A 124 -9.70 -32.15 3.46
C ASN A 124 -9.49 -31.39 4.77
N LEU A 125 -10.46 -30.56 5.17
CA LEU A 125 -10.43 -29.82 6.43
C LEU A 125 -11.84 -29.68 7.00
N TRP A 126 -11.96 -29.92 8.30
CA TRP A 126 -13.10 -29.49 9.10
C TRP A 126 -12.82 -28.14 9.75
N ALA A 127 -13.75 -27.21 9.64
CA ALA A 127 -13.67 -25.90 10.29
C ALA A 127 -15.00 -25.53 10.93
N VAL A 128 -14.97 -24.73 11.99
CA VAL A 128 -16.16 -24.19 12.66
C VAL A 128 -16.14 -22.68 12.60
N HIS A 129 -17.25 -22.08 12.14
CA HIS A 129 -17.42 -20.63 12.13
C HIS A 129 -18.91 -20.27 12.09
N GLY A 130 -19.29 -19.12 12.68
CA GLY A 130 -20.68 -18.64 12.63
C GLY A 130 -21.73 -19.62 13.20
N GLY A 131 -21.34 -20.49 14.13
CA GLY A 131 -22.23 -21.51 14.72
C GLY A 131 -22.44 -22.77 13.88
N GLY A 132 -21.75 -22.92 12.74
CA GLY A 132 -21.85 -24.09 11.87
C GLY A 132 -20.50 -24.79 11.63
N PHE A 133 -20.58 -26.02 11.13
CA PHE A 133 -19.43 -26.83 10.71
C PHE A 133 -19.31 -26.82 9.19
N TYR A 134 -18.10 -26.53 8.71
CA TYR A 134 -17.73 -26.58 7.30
C TYR A 134 -16.82 -27.78 7.07
N TYR A 135 -17.06 -28.49 5.97
CA TYR A 135 -16.16 -29.51 5.47
C TYR A 135 -15.70 -29.12 4.08
N VAL A 136 -14.40 -28.92 3.93
CA VAL A 136 -13.78 -28.41 2.70
C VAL A 136 -12.87 -29.48 2.11
N GLU A 137 -13.03 -29.74 0.82
CA GLU A 137 -12.21 -30.70 0.07
C GLU A 137 -11.45 -29.98 -1.05
N LYS A 138 -10.14 -30.19 -1.11
CA LYS A 138 -9.30 -29.70 -2.20
C LYS A 138 -9.03 -30.84 -3.18
N TYR A 139 -9.41 -30.68 -4.45
CA TYR A 139 -9.14 -31.68 -5.49
C TYR A 139 -7.68 -31.62 -5.96
N LYS A 140 -7.09 -32.77 -6.33
CA LYS A 140 -5.74 -32.83 -6.93
C LYS A 140 -5.69 -32.14 -8.29
N LEU A 141 -6.72 -32.34 -9.12
CA LEU A 141 -6.83 -31.77 -10.46
C LEU A 141 -8.16 -31.05 -10.66
N ALA A 142 -9.25 -31.82 -10.79
CA ALA A 142 -10.59 -31.29 -10.97
C ALA A 142 -11.64 -32.31 -10.49
N PRO A 143 -12.82 -31.86 -10.02
CA PRO A 143 -13.96 -32.74 -9.80
C PRO A 143 -14.49 -33.29 -11.14
N GLN A 144 -15.18 -34.43 -11.09
CA GLN A 144 -15.81 -35.03 -12.28
C GLN A 144 -16.78 -34.07 -12.99
N LYS A 145 -17.50 -33.26 -12.21
CA LYS A 145 -18.38 -32.22 -12.72
C LYS A 145 -17.97 -30.87 -12.17
N ILE A 146 -17.48 -29.99 -13.05
CA ILE A 146 -17.16 -28.61 -12.69
C ILE A 146 -18.46 -27.87 -12.34
N PRO A 147 -18.57 -27.27 -11.14
CA PRO A 147 -19.73 -26.45 -10.77
C PRO A 147 -19.95 -25.30 -11.77
N LYS A 148 -21.22 -24.96 -12.04
CA LYS A 148 -21.57 -23.82 -12.91
C LYS A 148 -21.05 -22.49 -12.34
N HIS A 149 -21.08 -22.36 -11.01
CA HIS A 149 -20.66 -21.17 -10.30
C HIS A 149 -19.31 -21.42 -9.61
N LEU A 150 -18.27 -20.82 -10.16
CA LEU A 150 -16.94 -20.77 -9.56
C LEU A 150 -16.68 -19.35 -9.08
N HIS A 151 -16.33 -19.19 -7.81
CA HIS A 151 -15.87 -17.92 -7.28
C HIS A 151 -14.39 -17.72 -7.61
N TRP A 152 -14.02 -16.53 -8.08
CA TRP A 152 -12.64 -16.19 -8.46
C TRP A 152 -12.15 -15.04 -7.59
N PHE A 153 -11.26 -15.33 -6.65
CA PHE A 153 -10.59 -14.33 -5.84
C PHE A 153 -9.56 -13.58 -6.68
N LYS A 154 -9.92 -12.39 -7.14
CA LYS A 154 -9.10 -11.59 -8.07
C LYS A 154 -9.35 -10.10 -7.95
N TYR A 155 -10.61 -9.73 -7.70
CA TYR A 155 -10.99 -8.33 -7.66
C TYR A 155 -10.42 -7.63 -6.43
N GLU A 156 -10.28 -8.34 -5.32
CA GLU A 156 -9.62 -7.85 -4.12
C GLU A 156 -8.19 -7.39 -4.46
N ALA A 157 -7.40 -8.25 -5.13
CA ALA A 157 -6.05 -7.92 -5.57
C ALA A 157 -6.02 -6.75 -6.56
N TYR A 158 -6.89 -6.78 -7.57
CA TYR A 158 -6.89 -5.79 -8.65
C TYR A 158 -7.29 -4.40 -8.13
N PHE A 159 -8.31 -4.32 -7.28
CA PHE A 159 -8.77 -3.05 -6.72
C PHE A 159 -7.83 -2.54 -5.63
N THR A 160 -7.17 -3.39 -4.83
CA THR A 160 -6.10 -2.94 -3.94
C THR A 160 -4.97 -2.29 -4.73
N TRP A 161 -4.48 -2.94 -5.80
CA TRP A 161 -3.40 -2.39 -6.60
C TRP A 161 -3.82 -1.10 -7.31
N LEU A 162 -4.99 -1.09 -7.96
CA LEU A 162 -5.50 0.08 -8.67
C LEU A 162 -5.65 1.29 -7.74
N SER A 163 -6.33 1.11 -6.60
CA SER A 163 -6.50 2.18 -5.61
C SER A 163 -5.17 2.62 -4.99
N GLY A 164 -4.23 1.70 -4.78
CA GLY A 164 -2.88 2.01 -4.29
C GLY A 164 -2.06 2.82 -5.30
N PHE A 165 -2.15 2.48 -6.58
CA PHE A 165 -1.51 3.25 -7.66
C PHE A 165 -2.14 4.63 -7.81
N CYS A 166 -3.47 4.75 -7.65
CA CYS A 166 -4.13 6.06 -7.56
C CYS A 166 -3.62 6.88 -6.37
N LEU A 167 -3.38 6.27 -5.20
CA LEU A 167 -2.78 6.97 -4.06
C LEU A 167 -1.34 7.42 -4.33
N LEU A 168 -0.53 6.61 -5.02
CA LEU A 168 0.79 7.05 -5.48
C LEU A 168 0.68 8.29 -6.37
N ALA A 169 -0.23 8.28 -7.34
CA ALA A 169 -0.42 9.42 -8.23
C ALA A 169 -0.88 10.67 -7.47
N ILE A 170 -1.92 10.55 -6.64
CA ILE A 170 -2.51 11.67 -5.89
C ILE A 170 -1.53 12.26 -4.88
N VAL A 171 -0.83 11.41 -4.12
CA VAL A 171 0.01 11.88 -2.99
C VAL A 171 1.43 12.19 -3.43
N TYR A 172 2.02 11.35 -4.27
CA TYR A 172 3.46 11.41 -4.58
C TYR A 172 3.76 11.96 -5.98
N TYR A 173 2.88 11.83 -6.97
CA TYR A 173 3.20 12.32 -8.32
C TYR A 173 2.71 13.75 -8.55
N PHE A 174 1.49 14.10 -8.12
CA PHE A 174 0.99 15.47 -8.27
C PHE A 174 1.77 16.50 -7.46
N ASN A 175 2.35 16.09 -6.32
CA ASN A 175 3.17 16.93 -5.45
C ASN A 175 4.59 16.37 -5.28
N ALA A 176 5.18 15.89 -6.39
CA ALA A 176 6.45 15.17 -6.37
C ALA A 176 7.60 15.95 -5.70
N SER A 177 7.71 17.26 -5.92
CA SER A 177 8.75 18.09 -5.30
C SER A 177 8.69 18.09 -3.76
N SER A 178 7.50 17.92 -3.17
CA SER A 178 7.32 17.95 -1.72
C SER A 178 7.26 16.57 -1.08
N TYR A 179 6.76 15.56 -1.79
CA TYR A 179 6.55 14.21 -1.19
C TYR A 179 7.49 13.14 -1.73
N LEU A 180 7.90 13.23 -3.00
CA LEU A 180 8.67 12.18 -3.68
C LEU A 180 10.17 12.46 -3.66
N ILE A 181 10.55 13.70 -3.98
CA ILE A 181 11.94 14.12 -4.15
C ILE A 181 12.46 14.69 -2.85
N ASP A 182 13.69 14.36 -2.52
CA ASP A 182 14.48 15.01 -1.48
C ASP A 182 15.81 15.42 -2.12
N PRO A 183 16.07 16.73 -2.31
CA PRO A 183 17.31 17.21 -2.93
C PRO A 183 18.58 16.83 -2.15
N GLU A 184 18.48 16.55 -0.84
CA GLU A 184 19.62 16.05 -0.06
C GLU A 184 19.96 14.59 -0.40
N VAL A 185 18.98 13.81 -0.90
CA VAL A 185 19.18 12.43 -1.36
C VAL A 185 19.60 12.41 -2.83
N LEU A 186 18.78 13.02 -3.70
CA LEU A 186 19.04 13.09 -5.12
C LEU A 186 18.24 14.24 -5.75
N ASP A 187 18.94 15.25 -6.25
CA ASP A 187 18.33 16.38 -6.95
C ASP A 187 17.98 16.02 -8.40
N ILE A 188 16.69 15.75 -8.64
CA ILE A 188 16.14 15.36 -9.95
C ILE A 188 14.81 16.06 -10.22
N LEU A 189 14.49 16.20 -11.49
CA LEU A 189 13.21 16.75 -11.94
C LEU A 189 12.03 15.85 -11.52
N PRO A 190 10.86 16.42 -11.18
CA PRO A 190 9.62 15.68 -10.88
C PRO A 190 9.26 14.60 -11.90
N SER A 191 9.36 14.92 -13.20
CA SER A 191 9.08 13.96 -14.28
C SER A 191 10.01 12.76 -14.27
N THR A 192 11.29 12.99 -13.94
CA THR A 192 12.31 11.94 -13.84
C THR A 192 12.04 11.06 -12.63
N ALA A 193 11.72 11.65 -11.47
CA ALA A 193 11.36 10.88 -10.27
C ALA A 193 10.12 10.00 -10.49
N ILE A 194 9.08 10.53 -11.13
CA ILE A 194 7.86 9.77 -11.47
C ILE A 194 8.18 8.64 -12.47
N ALA A 195 8.98 8.92 -13.50
CA ALA A 195 9.39 7.91 -14.46
C ALA A 195 10.19 6.78 -13.79
N ILE A 196 11.15 7.11 -12.91
CA ILE A 196 11.90 6.13 -12.13
C ILE A 196 10.95 5.28 -11.27
N SER A 197 9.98 5.92 -10.61
CA SER A 197 8.98 5.20 -9.81
C SER A 197 8.23 4.17 -10.65
N VAL A 198 7.59 4.56 -11.75
CA VAL A 198 6.80 3.66 -12.59
C VAL A 198 7.67 2.57 -13.23
N ILE A 199 8.82 2.93 -13.78
CA ILE A 199 9.74 1.97 -14.43
C ILE A 199 10.26 0.96 -13.42
N SER A 200 10.59 1.39 -12.20
CA SER A 200 11.09 0.49 -11.15
C SER A 200 10.07 -0.60 -10.79
N LEU A 201 8.77 -0.29 -10.75
CA LEU A 201 7.72 -1.28 -10.48
C LEU A 201 7.65 -2.34 -11.58
N ILE A 202 7.78 -1.93 -12.85
CA ILE A 202 7.77 -2.83 -14.01
C ILE A 202 9.02 -3.72 -14.00
N VAL A 203 10.21 -3.11 -13.89
CA VAL A 203 11.50 -3.81 -13.85
C VAL A 203 11.54 -4.78 -12.67
N GLY A 204 11.06 -4.35 -11.50
CA GLY A 204 10.97 -5.16 -10.30
C GLY A 204 10.14 -6.42 -10.52
N TRP A 205 8.97 -6.29 -11.16
CA TRP A 205 8.15 -7.46 -11.51
C TRP A 205 8.84 -8.38 -12.52
N VAL A 206 9.47 -7.84 -13.56
CA VAL A 206 10.19 -8.66 -14.56
C VAL A 206 11.32 -9.44 -13.91
N LEU A 207 12.16 -8.80 -13.09
CA LEU A 207 13.26 -9.46 -12.38
C LEU A 207 12.74 -10.57 -11.45
N TYR A 208 11.72 -10.27 -10.67
CA TYR A 208 11.05 -11.24 -9.81
C TYR A 208 10.46 -12.42 -10.60
N ASP A 209 9.79 -12.16 -11.73
CA ASP A 209 9.23 -13.20 -12.60
C ASP A 209 10.32 -14.13 -13.15
N GLN A 210 11.47 -13.59 -13.56
CA GLN A 210 12.62 -14.39 -14.00
C GLN A 210 13.20 -15.23 -12.86
N ILE A 211 13.32 -14.69 -11.64
CA ILE A 211 13.77 -15.44 -10.46
C ILE A 211 12.85 -16.63 -10.20
N CYS A 212 11.53 -16.41 -10.20
CA CYS A 212 10.56 -17.51 -10.01
C CYS A 212 10.64 -18.57 -11.11
N LYS A 213 10.86 -18.19 -12.37
CA LYS A 213 10.95 -19.15 -13.48
C LYS A 213 12.24 -19.95 -13.48
N ARG A 214 13.37 -19.34 -13.07
CA ARG A 214 14.70 -19.95 -13.22
C ARG A 214 15.24 -20.60 -11.96
N LEU A 215 14.84 -20.13 -10.78
CA LEU A 215 15.47 -20.55 -9.51
C LEU A 215 14.55 -21.33 -8.58
N SER A 216 13.26 -21.47 -8.91
CA SER A 216 12.26 -22.07 -8.02
C SER A 216 12.48 -23.54 -7.66
N ASP A 217 13.24 -24.28 -8.47
CA ASP A 217 13.57 -25.67 -8.17
C ASP A 217 14.61 -25.80 -7.03
N ASN A 218 15.45 -24.79 -6.80
CA ASN A 218 16.37 -24.73 -5.67
C ASN A 218 15.87 -23.72 -4.63
N LYS A 219 15.27 -24.21 -3.55
CA LYS A 219 14.66 -23.40 -2.48
C LYS A 219 15.63 -22.38 -1.86
N VAL A 220 16.90 -22.75 -1.67
CA VAL A 220 17.91 -21.87 -1.07
C VAL A 220 18.27 -20.75 -2.03
N ALA A 221 18.61 -21.10 -3.28
CA ALA A 221 18.94 -20.12 -4.32
C ALA A 221 17.76 -19.17 -4.59
N PHE A 222 16.53 -19.71 -4.64
CA PHE A 222 15.31 -18.93 -4.78
C PHE A 222 15.12 -17.93 -3.63
N THR A 223 15.22 -18.40 -2.39
CA THR A 223 15.02 -17.55 -1.21
C THR A 223 16.06 -16.45 -1.15
N LEU A 224 17.34 -16.78 -1.35
CA LEU A 224 18.42 -15.79 -1.40
C LEU A 224 18.21 -14.77 -2.52
N ALA A 225 17.83 -15.20 -3.73
CA ALA A 225 17.57 -14.30 -4.85
C ALA A 225 16.41 -13.33 -4.57
N ILE A 226 15.31 -13.81 -3.96
CA ILE A 226 14.18 -12.96 -3.56
C ILE A 226 14.62 -11.98 -2.47
N THR A 227 15.36 -12.43 -1.45
CA THR A 227 15.88 -11.56 -0.40
C THR A 227 16.80 -10.48 -0.97
N VAL A 228 17.70 -10.83 -1.87
CA VAL A 228 18.58 -9.87 -2.55
C VAL A 228 17.77 -8.88 -3.38
N LEU A 229 16.76 -9.34 -4.14
CA LEU A 229 15.90 -8.44 -4.91
C LEU A 229 15.21 -7.41 -4.01
N VAL A 230 14.59 -7.87 -2.92
CA VAL A 230 13.89 -7.01 -1.96
C VAL A 230 14.86 -6.04 -1.29
N PHE A 231 16.04 -6.51 -0.89
CA PHE A 231 17.12 -5.67 -0.36
C PHE A 231 17.54 -4.56 -1.33
N LEU A 232 17.82 -4.94 -2.59
CA LEU A 232 18.25 -4.00 -3.63
C LEU A 232 17.20 -2.92 -3.87
N PHE A 233 15.91 -3.27 -3.91
CA PHE A 233 14.84 -2.30 -4.09
C PHE A 233 14.64 -1.39 -2.88
N ALA A 234 14.77 -1.89 -1.65
CA ALA A 234 14.73 -1.05 -0.45
C ALA A 234 15.88 -0.03 -0.44
N TRP A 235 17.09 -0.49 -0.73
CA TRP A 235 18.27 0.38 -0.84
C TRP A 235 18.09 1.40 -1.98
N PHE A 236 17.73 0.93 -3.18
CA PHE A 236 17.51 1.75 -4.37
C PHE A 236 16.52 2.88 -4.11
N TYR A 237 15.35 2.59 -3.53
CA TYR A 237 14.37 3.62 -3.24
C TYR A 237 14.87 4.65 -2.22
N ALA A 238 15.67 4.24 -1.24
CA ALA A 238 16.28 5.16 -0.28
C ALA A 238 17.41 6.01 -0.88
N GLN A 239 17.99 5.63 -2.03
CA GLN A 239 18.98 6.44 -2.74
C GLN A 239 18.36 7.42 -3.76
N VAL A 240 17.06 7.29 -4.05
CA VAL A 240 16.40 8.06 -5.11
C VAL A 240 15.29 8.95 -4.56
N PHE A 241 14.57 8.49 -3.56
CA PHE A 241 13.38 9.18 -3.04
C PHE A 241 13.57 9.64 -1.60
N SER A 242 12.75 10.60 -1.18
CA SER A 242 12.62 10.98 0.23
C SER A 242 12.35 9.74 1.08
N GLY A 243 12.79 9.70 2.34
CA GLY A 243 12.64 8.49 3.15
C GLY A 243 11.19 8.01 3.33
N ARG A 244 10.27 8.97 3.43
CA ARG A 244 8.83 8.68 3.42
C ARG A 244 8.39 8.04 2.10
N ALA A 245 8.81 8.59 0.96
CA ALA A 245 8.48 8.04 -0.33
C ALA A 245 9.12 6.66 -0.54
N ALA A 246 10.36 6.46 -0.09
CA ALA A 246 11.09 5.21 -0.25
C ALA A 246 10.31 4.02 0.36
N TYR A 247 9.77 4.19 1.57
CA TYR A 247 8.97 3.15 2.24
C TYR A 247 7.67 2.84 1.49
N ILE A 248 6.95 3.87 1.03
CA ILE A 248 5.71 3.68 0.27
C ILE A 248 5.98 3.07 -1.10
N HIS A 249 7.08 3.44 -1.76
CA HIS A 249 7.48 2.86 -3.06
C HIS A 249 7.92 1.41 -2.90
N PHE A 250 8.60 1.06 -1.81
CA PHE A 250 8.87 -0.32 -1.46
C PHE A 250 7.59 -1.13 -1.24
N GLY A 251 6.60 -0.57 -0.55
CA GLY A 251 5.27 -1.18 -0.41
C GLY A 251 4.55 -1.33 -1.74
N ALA A 252 4.61 -0.33 -2.60
CA ALA A 252 4.05 -0.39 -3.95
C ALA A 252 4.75 -1.43 -4.82
N PHE A 253 6.07 -1.59 -4.68
CA PHE A 253 6.84 -2.63 -5.33
C PHE A 253 6.35 -4.02 -4.89
N LEU A 254 6.34 -4.31 -3.59
CA LEU A 254 5.84 -5.59 -3.08
C LEU A 254 4.38 -5.84 -3.49
N GLY A 255 3.51 -4.85 -3.34
CA GLY A 255 2.11 -4.92 -3.77
C GLY A 255 1.96 -5.15 -5.28
N THR A 256 2.83 -4.57 -6.10
CA THR A 256 2.86 -4.79 -7.54
C THR A 256 3.29 -6.22 -7.87
N LEU A 257 4.33 -6.75 -7.22
CA LEU A 257 4.72 -8.16 -7.38
C LEU A 257 3.52 -9.07 -7.08
N MET A 258 2.84 -8.80 -5.97
CA MET A 258 1.71 -9.60 -5.50
C MET A 258 0.50 -9.52 -6.43
N ALA A 259 0.14 -8.33 -6.92
CA ALA A 259 -1.02 -8.14 -7.78
C ALA A 259 -0.75 -8.68 -9.19
N ALA A 260 0.45 -8.45 -9.72
CA ALA A 260 0.88 -8.95 -11.01
C ALA A 260 0.98 -10.49 -11.01
N ASN A 261 1.35 -11.12 -9.89
CA ASN A 261 1.21 -12.56 -9.71
C ASN A 261 -0.22 -13.06 -9.93
N VAL A 262 -1.19 -12.37 -9.34
CA VAL A 262 -2.61 -12.71 -9.50
C VAL A 262 -3.05 -12.50 -10.95
N PHE A 263 -2.67 -11.38 -11.55
CA PHE A 263 -3.12 -10.97 -12.88
C PHE A 263 -2.49 -11.78 -14.03
N PHE A 264 -1.16 -11.96 -14.04
CA PHE A 264 -0.44 -12.58 -15.16
C PHE A 264 -0.23 -14.08 -15.01
N VAL A 265 -0.20 -14.62 -13.78
CA VAL A 265 0.18 -16.03 -13.53
C VAL A 265 -1.00 -16.84 -12.99
N ILE A 266 -1.52 -16.47 -11.81
CA ILE A 266 -2.48 -17.29 -11.07
C ILE A 266 -3.82 -17.39 -11.81
N ILE A 267 -4.48 -16.26 -12.11
CA ILE A 267 -5.81 -16.27 -12.73
C ILE A 267 -5.77 -16.86 -14.16
N PRO A 268 -4.80 -16.50 -15.03
CA PRO A 268 -4.69 -17.14 -16.34
C PRO A 268 -4.43 -18.65 -16.25
N GLY A 269 -3.56 -19.10 -15.34
CA GLY A 269 -3.31 -20.52 -15.11
C GLY A 269 -4.56 -21.27 -14.64
N GLN A 270 -5.25 -20.74 -13.63
CA GLN A 270 -6.50 -21.31 -13.14
C GLN A 270 -7.59 -21.35 -14.22
N LYS A 271 -7.69 -20.34 -15.08
CA LYS A 271 -8.60 -20.36 -16.24
C LYS A 271 -8.27 -21.48 -17.22
N ARG A 272 -6.99 -21.71 -17.54
CA ARG A 272 -6.55 -22.84 -18.38
C ARG A 272 -6.89 -24.18 -17.75
N MET A 273 -6.64 -24.33 -16.44
CA MET A 273 -6.99 -25.56 -15.70
C MET A 273 -8.50 -25.85 -15.75
N VAL A 274 -9.34 -24.85 -15.50
CA VAL A 274 -10.81 -24.99 -15.59
C VAL A 274 -11.25 -25.30 -17.02
N ALA A 275 -10.64 -24.68 -18.03
CA ALA A 275 -10.96 -24.94 -19.42
C ALA A 275 -10.60 -26.38 -19.85
N ALA A 276 -9.45 -26.90 -19.41
CA ALA A 276 -9.06 -28.29 -19.63
C ALA A 276 -10.04 -29.26 -18.95
N ALA A 277 -10.35 -29.02 -17.68
CA ALA A 277 -11.29 -29.85 -16.92
C ALA A 277 -12.69 -29.88 -17.55
N LYS A 278 -13.20 -28.74 -18.04
CA LYS A 278 -14.49 -28.68 -18.77
C LYS A 278 -14.51 -29.49 -20.06
N LYS A 279 -13.34 -29.72 -20.68
CA LYS A 279 -13.18 -30.55 -21.88
C LYS A 279 -12.91 -32.02 -21.56
N GLY A 280 -12.92 -32.41 -20.28
CA GLY A 280 -12.51 -33.76 -19.85
C GLY A 280 -11.01 -34.03 -20.03
N GLN A 281 -10.20 -32.99 -20.20
CA GLN A 281 -8.75 -33.09 -20.34
C GLN A 281 -8.07 -32.89 -18.97
N LEU A 282 -6.93 -33.54 -18.77
CA LEU A 282 -6.12 -33.35 -17.57
C LEU A 282 -5.53 -31.93 -17.54
N PRO A 283 -5.71 -31.14 -16.46
CA PRO A 283 -5.07 -29.84 -16.30
C PRO A 283 -3.55 -29.94 -16.34
N ASN A 284 -2.88 -28.92 -16.89
CA ASN A 284 -1.42 -28.85 -16.89
C ASN A 284 -0.88 -28.67 -15.44
N PRO A 285 -0.05 -29.59 -14.93
CA PRO A 285 0.51 -29.48 -13.58
C PRO A 285 1.38 -28.22 -13.37
N GLU A 286 2.03 -27.73 -14.43
CA GLU A 286 2.88 -26.53 -14.34
C GLU A 286 2.08 -25.27 -14.00
N ASP A 287 0.82 -25.18 -14.42
CA ASP A 287 -0.05 -24.06 -14.07
C ASP A 287 -0.33 -24.02 -12.56
N ALA A 288 -0.53 -25.19 -11.95
CA ALA A 288 -0.75 -25.31 -10.52
C ALA A 288 0.53 -25.04 -9.73
N LYS A 289 1.68 -25.58 -10.16
CA LYS A 289 3.01 -25.35 -9.56
C LYS A 289 3.36 -23.87 -9.57
N ALA A 290 3.20 -23.19 -10.71
CA ALA A 290 3.46 -21.77 -10.85
C ALA A 290 2.53 -20.93 -9.96
N ALA A 291 1.21 -21.21 -9.97
CA ALA A 291 0.25 -20.49 -9.14
C ALA A 291 0.54 -20.66 -7.64
N PHE A 292 0.90 -21.88 -7.22
CA PHE A 292 1.28 -22.16 -5.84
C PHE A 292 2.53 -21.37 -5.42
N LEU A 293 3.60 -21.38 -6.23
CA LEU A 293 4.81 -20.63 -5.95
C LEU A 293 4.53 -19.13 -5.78
N ARG A 294 3.69 -18.55 -6.66
CA ARG A 294 3.33 -17.13 -6.59
C ARG A 294 2.50 -16.81 -5.35
N SER A 295 1.52 -17.64 -5.04
CA SER A 295 0.72 -17.51 -3.81
C SER A 295 1.60 -17.61 -2.57
N TYR A 296 2.56 -18.55 -2.57
CA TYR A 296 3.52 -18.74 -1.49
C TYR A 296 4.37 -17.49 -1.26
N THR A 297 4.97 -16.90 -2.31
CA THR A 297 5.71 -15.65 -2.16
C THR A 297 4.84 -14.47 -1.71
N ASN A 298 3.60 -14.36 -2.24
CA ASN A 298 2.67 -13.31 -1.83
C ASN A 298 2.42 -13.36 -0.33
N ASN A 299 2.32 -14.57 0.22
CA ASN A 299 2.10 -14.79 1.64
C ASN A 299 3.24 -14.25 2.52
N TYR A 300 4.50 -14.34 2.10
CA TYR A 300 5.61 -13.77 2.88
C TYR A 300 5.66 -12.24 2.81
N PHE A 301 5.14 -11.66 1.73
CA PHE A 301 5.11 -10.21 1.56
C PHE A 301 3.97 -9.53 2.32
N THR A 302 2.96 -10.27 2.81
CA THR A 302 1.78 -9.66 3.45
C THR A 302 2.12 -8.82 4.68
N LEU A 303 2.92 -9.34 5.64
CA LEU A 303 3.25 -8.59 6.86
C LEU A 303 4.18 -7.41 6.59
N PRO A 304 5.24 -7.53 5.76
CA PRO A 304 6.02 -6.38 5.30
C PRO A 304 5.16 -5.29 4.63
N VAL A 305 4.23 -5.67 3.75
CA VAL A 305 3.32 -4.72 3.08
C VAL A 305 2.42 -3.99 4.08
N LEU A 306 1.86 -4.70 5.06
CA LEU A 306 1.05 -4.07 6.11
C LEU A 306 1.86 -3.06 6.93
N PHE A 307 3.14 -3.36 7.23
CA PHE A 307 4.01 -2.42 7.93
C PHE A 307 4.21 -1.12 7.14
N VAL A 308 4.57 -1.21 5.86
CA VAL A 308 4.79 0.00 5.04
C VAL A 308 3.51 0.79 4.77
N MET A 309 2.33 0.17 4.84
CA MET A 309 1.07 0.92 4.80
C MET A 309 0.90 1.87 6.00
N ILE A 310 1.43 1.49 7.18
CA ILE A 310 1.33 2.30 8.40
C ILE A 310 2.60 3.09 8.72
N SER A 311 3.73 2.82 8.05
CA SER A 311 5.05 3.34 8.41
C SER A 311 5.10 4.87 8.42
N ASN A 312 4.32 5.54 7.57
CA ASN A 312 4.25 7.01 7.52
C ASN A 312 3.76 7.66 8.83
N HIS A 313 3.12 6.90 9.72
CA HIS A 313 2.75 7.35 11.07
C HIS A 313 3.90 7.28 12.08
N PHE A 314 5.03 6.65 11.71
CA PHE A 314 6.18 6.41 12.57
C PHE A 314 7.47 6.94 11.95
N PRO A 315 7.71 8.28 11.97
CA PRO A 315 8.88 8.90 11.37
C PRO A 315 10.23 8.38 11.88
N SER A 316 10.29 7.80 13.08
CA SER A 316 11.50 7.14 13.59
C SER A 316 12.01 6.04 12.66
N THR A 317 11.12 5.40 11.88
CA THR A 317 11.51 4.31 10.99
C THR A 317 12.24 4.80 9.74
N PHE A 318 11.81 5.92 9.14
CA PHE A 318 12.33 6.42 7.87
C PHE A 318 13.16 7.71 7.97
N GLY A 319 13.18 8.37 9.13
CA GLY A 319 13.87 9.65 9.35
C GLY A 319 15.34 9.54 9.73
N ASN A 320 15.97 8.37 9.56
CA ASN A 320 17.38 8.14 9.89
C ASN A 320 18.20 7.84 8.62
N ALA A 321 19.51 8.12 8.65
CA ALA A 321 20.40 7.92 7.50
C ALA A 321 20.47 6.46 7.01
N TYR A 322 20.17 5.49 7.90
CA TYR A 322 20.18 4.06 7.62
C TYR A 322 18.77 3.49 7.46
N GLN A 323 17.81 4.30 7.05
CA GLN A 323 16.39 3.93 7.03
C GLN A 323 16.11 2.66 6.21
N TRP A 324 16.86 2.42 5.13
CA TRP A 324 16.70 1.23 4.31
C TRP A 324 17.10 -0.06 5.07
N LEU A 325 18.04 0.00 6.01
CA LEU A 325 18.37 -1.11 6.91
C LEU A 325 17.24 -1.37 7.89
N VAL A 326 16.60 -0.32 8.43
CA VAL A 326 15.41 -0.45 9.27
C VAL A 326 14.29 -1.15 8.48
N LEU A 327 14.04 -0.68 7.26
CA LEU A 327 13.02 -1.24 6.37
C LEU A 327 13.26 -2.74 6.11
N ILE A 328 14.50 -3.12 5.79
CA ILE A 328 14.86 -4.52 5.54
C ILE A 328 14.82 -5.35 6.82
N GLY A 329 15.30 -4.84 7.95
CA GLY A 329 15.23 -5.54 9.23
C GLY A 329 13.79 -5.83 9.64
N ILE A 330 12.89 -4.85 9.50
CA ILE A 330 11.45 -5.05 9.77
C ILE A 330 10.84 -6.01 8.74
N THR A 331 11.21 -5.90 7.47
CA THR A 331 10.73 -6.82 6.42
C THR A 331 11.13 -8.27 6.72
N LEU A 332 12.40 -8.52 7.05
CA LEU A 332 12.89 -9.86 7.38
C LEU A 332 12.30 -10.38 8.69
N GLY A 333 12.21 -9.54 9.73
CA GLY A 333 11.59 -9.91 11.00
C GLY A 333 10.12 -10.28 10.83
N THR A 334 9.34 -9.46 10.13
CA THR A 334 7.92 -9.75 9.88
C THR A 334 7.71 -10.94 8.93
N ALA A 335 8.54 -11.10 7.89
CA ALA A 335 8.52 -12.30 7.05
C ALA A 335 8.87 -13.57 7.84
N GLY A 336 9.80 -13.48 8.80
CA GLY A 336 10.15 -14.56 9.73
C GLY A 336 9.00 -14.91 10.69
N VAL A 337 8.29 -13.91 11.24
CA VAL A 337 7.05 -14.14 11.99
C VAL A 337 6.04 -14.88 11.12
N LYS A 338 5.87 -14.47 9.86
CA LYS A 338 4.94 -15.18 8.96
C LYS A 338 5.40 -16.61 8.65
N HIS A 339 6.70 -16.84 8.48
CA HIS A 339 7.27 -18.17 8.34
C HIS A 339 6.89 -19.06 9.52
N TYR A 340 7.11 -18.58 10.74
CA TYR A 340 6.79 -19.31 11.97
C TYR A 340 5.31 -19.70 12.02
N LEU A 341 4.40 -18.76 11.70
CA LEU A 341 2.96 -19.05 11.64
C LEU A 341 2.64 -20.14 10.62
N ASN A 342 3.22 -20.07 9.41
CA ASN A 342 3.00 -21.06 8.37
C ASN A 342 3.47 -22.46 8.78
N VAL A 343 4.62 -22.58 9.44
CA VAL A 343 5.15 -23.87 9.90
C VAL A 343 4.30 -24.43 11.04
N ARG A 344 3.85 -23.57 11.96
CA ARG A 344 2.92 -23.96 13.03
C ARG A 344 1.57 -24.45 12.48
N GLU A 345 1.02 -23.79 11.45
CA GLU A 345 -0.23 -24.20 10.80
C GLU A 345 -0.13 -25.60 10.16
N LYS A 346 1.08 -26.04 9.77
CA LYS A 346 1.34 -27.40 9.27
C LYS A 346 1.50 -28.45 10.38
N GLY A 347 1.51 -28.04 11.64
CA GLY A 347 1.85 -28.91 12.77
C GLY A 347 3.36 -29.23 12.89
N GLU A 348 4.21 -28.51 12.17
CA GLU A 348 5.67 -28.68 12.20
C GLU A 348 6.32 -27.79 13.29
N LEU A 349 7.46 -28.21 13.83
CA LEU A 349 8.20 -27.45 14.85
C LEU A 349 9.11 -26.40 14.20
N SER A 350 8.98 -25.15 14.63
CA SER A 350 9.87 -24.03 14.24
C SER A 350 10.23 -23.19 15.46
N VAL A 351 11.14 -23.69 16.29
CA VAL A 351 11.41 -23.10 17.61
C VAL A 351 12.19 -21.78 17.52
N TRP A 352 13.13 -21.67 16.58
CA TRP A 352 14.10 -20.55 16.55
C TRP A 352 13.66 -19.36 15.71
N VAL A 353 12.77 -19.55 14.73
CA VAL A 353 12.43 -18.49 13.78
C VAL A 353 11.71 -17.33 14.47
N MET A 354 10.80 -17.61 15.41
CA MET A 354 10.09 -16.57 16.14
C MET A 354 11.01 -15.75 17.06
N PRO A 355 11.84 -16.34 17.95
CA PRO A 355 12.83 -15.59 18.73
C PRO A 355 13.78 -14.74 17.88
N ILE A 356 14.33 -15.30 16.79
CA ILE A 356 15.23 -14.55 15.88
C ILE A 356 14.50 -13.35 15.27
N SER A 357 13.26 -13.55 14.80
CA SER A 357 12.45 -12.46 14.24
C SER A 357 12.21 -11.35 15.26
N VAL A 358 11.88 -11.71 16.50
CA VAL A 358 11.67 -10.77 17.61
C VAL A 358 12.96 -9.99 17.93
N ILE A 359 14.11 -10.66 17.98
CA ILE A 359 15.41 -10.02 18.21
C ILE A 359 15.73 -9.02 17.10
N ILE A 360 15.49 -9.39 15.83
CA ILE A 360 15.68 -8.47 14.70
C ILE A 360 14.80 -7.22 14.87
N LEU A 361 13.52 -7.40 15.19
CA LEU A 361 12.57 -6.28 15.37
C LEU A 361 12.96 -5.37 16.54
N PHE A 362 13.37 -5.93 17.69
CA PHE A 362 13.89 -5.13 18.81
C PHE A 362 15.21 -4.44 18.46
N GLY A 363 16.07 -5.10 17.69
CA GLY A 363 17.31 -4.51 17.17
C GLY A 363 17.03 -3.28 16.30
N MET A 364 16.00 -3.33 15.45
CA MET A 364 15.59 -2.16 14.66
C MET A 364 15.04 -1.04 15.53
N ALA A 365 14.25 -1.36 16.57
CA ALA A 365 13.77 -0.35 17.51
C ALA A 365 14.94 0.35 18.23
N PHE A 366 15.94 -0.40 18.67
CA PHE A 366 17.15 0.13 19.30
C PHE A 366 17.97 0.99 18.31
N MET A 367 18.14 0.54 17.06
CA MET A 367 18.87 1.29 16.04
C MET A 367 18.21 2.65 15.71
N THR A 368 16.89 2.75 15.85
CA THR A 368 16.14 3.99 15.64
C THR A 368 15.97 4.86 16.89
N ALA A 369 16.57 4.46 18.01
CA ALA A 369 16.46 5.23 19.25
C ALA A 369 17.08 6.63 19.07
N PRO A 370 16.37 7.71 19.48
CA PRO A 370 16.92 9.05 19.38
C PRO A 370 18.14 9.19 20.30
N THR A 371 19.20 9.79 19.78
CA THR A 371 20.34 10.20 20.61
C THR A 371 19.88 11.35 21.52
N PRO A 372 20.08 11.29 22.84
CA PRO A 372 19.78 12.40 23.73
C PRO A 372 20.44 13.68 23.21
N PRO A 373 19.67 14.77 23.00
CA PRO A 373 20.25 16.01 22.54
C PRO A 373 21.23 16.52 23.59
N LYS A 374 22.45 16.84 23.14
CA LYS A 374 23.48 17.36 24.02
C LYS A 374 23.11 18.78 24.43
N TYR A 375 22.98 19.03 25.73
CA TYR A 375 22.92 20.37 26.30
C TYR A 375 24.35 20.86 26.60
N GLU A 376 25.25 20.71 25.63
CA GLU A 376 26.63 21.19 25.73
C GLU A 376 26.68 22.58 25.08
N ASN A 377 27.24 23.58 25.77
CA ASN A 377 27.44 24.97 25.30
C ASN A 377 26.24 25.93 25.30
N CYS A 378 25.15 25.64 26.01
CA CYS A 378 24.09 26.64 26.27
C CYS A 378 24.52 27.64 27.37
N GLN A 379 25.72 28.22 27.22
CA GLN A 379 26.33 29.16 28.17
C GLN A 379 25.61 30.51 28.16
N GLU A 380 25.14 30.92 26.98
CA GLU A 380 24.37 32.13 26.80
C GLU A 380 22.87 31.84 26.91
N MET A 381 22.14 32.78 27.52
CA MET A 381 20.69 32.70 27.63
C MET A 381 20.08 32.95 26.25
N VAL A 382 19.36 31.96 25.73
CA VAL A 382 18.66 32.09 24.45
C VAL A 382 17.37 32.87 24.67
N SER A 383 17.22 33.99 23.97
CA SER A 383 16.01 34.79 24.05
C SER A 383 14.87 34.15 23.27
N PHE A 384 13.63 34.38 23.73
CA PHE A 384 12.46 33.94 22.97
C PHE A 384 12.40 34.57 21.58
N THR A 385 12.86 35.81 21.43
CA THR A 385 12.88 36.53 20.15
C THR A 385 13.70 35.79 19.10
N GLU A 386 14.87 35.25 19.46
CA GLU A 386 15.71 34.47 18.54
C GLU A 386 15.02 33.17 18.11
N VAL A 387 14.41 32.46 19.05
CA VAL A 387 13.62 31.25 18.77
C VAL A 387 12.44 31.58 17.87
N GLN A 388 11.73 32.68 18.13
CA GLN A 388 10.60 33.14 17.33
C GLN A 388 11.04 33.47 15.90
N THR A 389 12.20 34.11 15.70
CA THR A 389 12.74 34.37 14.37
C THR A 389 12.99 33.08 13.59
N VAL A 390 13.58 32.06 14.22
CA VAL A 390 13.78 30.76 13.57
C VAL A 390 12.46 30.11 13.20
N ILE A 391 11.48 30.10 14.10
CA ILE A 391 10.17 29.50 13.82
C ILE A 391 9.45 30.26 12.69
N ASN A 392 9.54 31.59 12.66
CA ASN A 392 8.98 32.39 11.58
C ASN A 392 9.67 32.12 10.24
N ASN A 393 10.97 31.87 10.22
CA ASN A 393 11.69 31.60 8.98
C ASN A 393 11.51 30.16 8.49
N ARG A 394 11.35 29.19 9.40
CA ARG A 394 11.38 27.75 9.07
C ARG A 394 10.02 27.08 9.10
N CYS A 395 9.04 27.59 9.86
CA CYS A 395 7.81 26.87 10.16
C CYS A 395 6.55 27.56 9.61
N THR A 396 6.44 28.89 9.66
CA THR A 396 5.20 29.62 9.30
C THR A 396 4.87 29.54 7.81
N VAL A 397 5.83 29.20 6.95
CA VAL A 397 5.60 28.89 5.53
C VAL A 397 4.46 27.87 5.35
N CYS A 398 4.39 26.86 6.23
CA CYS A 398 3.31 25.87 6.23
C CYS A 398 2.36 26.03 7.44
N HIS A 399 2.88 26.43 8.61
CA HIS A 399 2.15 26.49 9.87
C HIS A 399 1.75 27.94 10.23
N SER A 400 0.93 28.55 9.38
CA SER A 400 0.40 29.91 9.55
C SER A 400 -1.11 29.95 9.30
N SER A 401 -1.78 31.01 9.75
CA SER A 401 -3.12 31.37 9.29
C SER A 401 -3.17 31.69 7.80
N ASN A 402 -2.05 32.14 7.22
CA ASN A 402 -1.91 32.39 5.79
C ASN A 402 -0.62 31.72 5.26
N PRO A 403 -0.58 30.38 5.13
CA PRO A 403 0.58 29.66 4.61
C PRO A 403 0.99 30.15 3.21
N THR A 404 2.29 30.24 2.98
CA THR A 404 2.88 30.67 1.69
C THR A 404 3.42 29.51 0.86
N ASP A 405 3.44 28.29 1.40
CA ASP A 405 3.86 27.09 0.70
C ASP A 405 3.02 26.83 -0.58
N ALA A 406 3.63 26.23 -1.59
CA ALA A 406 2.96 25.92 -2.84
C ALA A 406 1.90 24.82 -2.70
N VAL A 407 2.10 23.88 -1.77
CA VAL A 407 1.25 22.70 -1.56
C VAL A 407 0.37 22.86 -0.32
N TRP A 408 0.95 23.29 0.79
CA TRP A 408 0.24 23.44 2.06
C TRP A 408 -0.46 24.79 2.14
N LYS A 409 -1.63 24.90 1.49
CA LYS A 409 -2.48 26.12 1.54
C LYS A 409 -3.27 26.28 2.84
N VAL A 410 -3.27 25.26 3.70
CA VAL A 410 -3.87 25.27 5.03
C VAL A 410 -2.88 24.65 6.01
N ALA A 411 -2.79 25.24 7.21
CA ALA A 411 -1.94 24.76 8.28
C ALA A 411 -2.19 23.27 8.60
N PRO A 412 -1.19 22.38 8.41
CA PRO A 412 -1.35 20.96 8.68
C PRO A 412 -1.75 20.70 10.14
N ASN A 413 -2.75 19.85 10.36
CA ASN A 413 -3.33 19.54 11.68
C ASN A 413 -3.85 20.77 12.46
N GLY A 414 -4.12 21.89 11.78
CA GLY A 414 -4.53 23.14 12.42
C GLY A 414 -3.44 23.79 13.28
N VAL A 415 -2.20 23.34 13.19
CA VAL A 415 -1.07 23.86 13.98
C VAL A 415 -0.53 25.14 13.35
N LYS A 416 -0.49 26.23 14.12
CA LYS A 416 -0.03 27.55 13.67
C LYS A 416 1.01 28.12 14.63
N TYR A 417 1.89 28.96 14.09
CA TYR A 417 2.96 29.62 14.83
C TYR A 417 3.00 31.14 14.56
N ASP A 418 1.83 31.75 14.28
CA ASP A 418 1.72 33.18 13.95
C ASP A 418 2.02 34.08 15.16
N THR A 419 1.75 33.60 16.37
CA THR A 419 1.91 34.38 17.61
C THR A 419 2.88 33.74 18.59
N ALA A 420 3.49 34.57 19.43
CA ALA A 420 4.37 34.14 20.52
C ALA A 420 3.71 33.10 21.44
N GLU A 421 2.43 33.31 21.73
CA GLU A 421 1.63 32.41 22.57
C GLU A 421 1.44 31.03 21.92
N GLN A 422 1.15 30.99 20.61
CA GLN A 422 1.01 29.74 19.86
C GLN A 422 2.32 28.94 19.87
N ILE A 423 3.45 29.62 19.66
CA ILE A 423 4.79 29.01 19.71
C ILE A 423 5.05 28.42 21.10
N TYR A 424 4.88 29.22 22.15
CA TYR A 424 5.15 28.79 23.52
C TYR A 424 4.27 27.63 23.97
N ASN A 425 2.98 27.66 23.61
CA ASN A 425 2.03 26.59 23.96
C ASN A 425 2.35 25.26 23.26
N LEU A 426 3.08 25.30 22.14
CA LEU A 426 3.48 24.13 21.37
C LEU A 426 4.98 23.80 21.49
N ARG A 427 5.70 24.44 22.42
CA ARG A 427 7.15 24.31 22.59
C ARG A 427 7.64 22.87 22.71
N ASP A 428 6.93 22.02 23.44
CA ASP A 428 7.30 20.60 23.63
C ASP A 428 7.15 19.82 22.31
N LYS A 429 6.12 20.15 21.51
CA LYS A 429 5.94 19.56 20.17
C LYS A 429 7.01 20.06 19.22
N ILE A 430 7.34 21.35 19.25
CA ILE A 430 8.43 21.93 18.45
C ILE A 430 9.73 21.20 18.77
N PHE A 431 10.08 21.06 20.05
CA PHE A 431 11.24 20.33 20.53
C PHE A 431 11.25 18.87 20.02
N GLN A 432 10.15 18.14 20.20
CA GLN A 432 10.06 16.74 19.79
C GLN A 432 10.23 16.56 18.27
N ARG A 433 9.69 17.47 17.46
CA ARG A 433 9.69 17.38 15.99
C ARG A 433 10.99 17.89 15.36
N THR A 434 11.58 18.94 15.93
CA THR A 434 12.76 19.61 15.37
C THR A 434 14.07 19.14 15.99
N VAL A 435 14.12 18.86 17.31
CA VAL A 435 15.36 18.49 17.98
C VAL A 435 15.48 16.97 18.08
N VAL A 436 14.44 16.31 18.61
CA VAL A 436 14.50 14.87 18.92
C VAL A 436 14.36 14.02 17.67
N SER A 437 13.25 14.15 16.94
CA SER A 437 12.95 13.29 15.79
C SER A 437 13.43 13.83 14.45
N LYS A 438 13.86 15.09 14.40
CA LYS A 438 14.35 15.81 13.21
C LYS A 438 13.49 15.63 11.95
N ASN A 439 12.18 15.40 12.12
CA ASN A 439 11.24 15.16 11.03
C ASN A 439 10.51 16.44 10.58
N MET A 440 10.86 17.57 11.19
CA MET A 440 10.50 18.91 10.77
C MET A 440 11.77 19.77 10.64
N PRO A 441 11.85 20.70 9.67
CA PRO A 441 10.86 20.98 8.61
C PRO A 441 10.55 19.79 7.70
N PHE A 442 9.37 19.80 7.06
CA PHE A 442 8.84 18.67 6.28
C PHE A 442 9.83 18.21 5.19
N ASN A 443 9.66 16.97 4.70
CA ASN A 443 10.45 16.39 3.61
C ASN A 443 11.97 16.52 3.80
N ASN A 444 12.47 16.04 4.94
CA ASN A 444 13.89 16.09 5.29
C ASN A 444 14.50 17.50 5.12
N ASN A 445 13.90 18.49 5.81
CA ASN A 445 14.42 19.86 5.90
C ASN A 445 14.09 20.81 4.74
N GLN A 446 12.86 20.78 4.21
CA GLN A 446 12.41 21.64 3.10
C GLN A 446 12.71 23.15 3.26
N THR A 447 12.68 23.70 4.48
CA THR A 447 12.97 25.13 4.73
C THR A 447 14.41 25.40 5.16
N GLY A 448 15.30 24.41 5.11
CA GLY A 448 16.73 24.57 5.34
C GLY A 448 17.12 24.92 6.79
N MET A 449 16.42 24.35 7.77
CA MET A 449 16.74 24.52 9.20
C MET A 449 18.10 23.88 9.53
N THR A 450 19.01 24.70 10.04
CA THR A 450 20.38 24.30 10.37
C THR A 450 20.48 23.56 11.71
N GLN A 451 21.59 22.87 11.96
CA GLN A 451 21.83 22.24 13.26
C GLN A 451 21.97 23.29 14.37
N GLN A 452 22.57 24.46 14.10
CA GLN A 452 22.66 25.56 15.06
C GLN A 452 21.29 26.07 15.51
N GLU A 453 20.34 26.22 14.58
CA GLU A 453 18.97 26.62 14.89
C GLU A 453 18.25 25.55 15.75
N ARG A 454 18.52 24.26 15.51
CA ARG A 454 17.99 23.17 16.34
C ARG A 454 18.60 23.18 17.74
N ASP A 455 19.90 23.43 17.84
CA ASP A 455 20.62 23.52 19.12
C ASP A 455 20.13 24.73 19.92
N MET A 456 19.82 25.85 19.27
CA MET A 456 19.22 27.01 19.92
C MET A 456 17.85 26.70 20.53
N ILE A 457 16.97 25.99 19.80
CA ILE A 457 15.68 25.52 20.36
C ILE A 457 15.91 24.54 21.51
N ASN A 458 16.87 23.62 21.39
CA ASN A 458 17.25 22.72 22.47
C ASN A 458 17.68 23.50 23.72
N CYS A 459 18.54 24.50 23.55
CA CYS A 459 19.01 25.35 24.66
C CYS A 459 17.85 26.09 25.31
N TRP A 460 17.01 26.79 24.53
CA TRP A 460 15.86 27.53 25.04
C TRP A 460 14.92 26.66 25.88
N ILE A 461 14.57 25.46 25.41
CA ILE A 461 13.69 24.53 26.13
C ILE A 461 14.31 24.11 27.47
N ASN A 462 15.59 23.74 27.46
CA ASN A 462 16.29 23.28 28.66
C ASN A 462 16.59 24.44 29.65
N GLN A 463 16.61 25.69 29.18
CA GLN A 463 16.67 26.90 30.02
C GLN A 463 15.32 27.28 30.64
N GLY A 464 14.28 26.44 30.49
CA GLY A 464 12.94 26.69 31.04
C GLY A 464 11.99 27.37 30.06
N ALA A 465 12.39 27.52 28.79
CA ALA A 465 11.59 28.11 27.71
C ALA A 465 11.06 29.50 28.03
N LEU A 466 11.89 30.38 28.59
CA LEU A 466 11.51 31.74 28.98
C LEU A 466 10.85 32.49 27.80
N LYS A 467 9.73 33.19 28.09
CA LYS A 467 8.95 33.96 27.09
C LYS A 467 9.56 35.32 26.80
#